data_AF-A0A251VSI0-F1
#
_entry.id   AF-A0A251VSI0-F1
#
_cell.length_a   1.000
_cell.length_b   1.000
_cell.length_c   1.000
_cell.angle_alpha   90.00
_cell.angle_beta   90.00
_cell.angle_gamma   90.00
#
_symmetry.space_group_name_H-M   'P 1'
#
loop_
_entity.id
_entity.type
_entity.pdbx_description
1 polymer ?
#
loop_
_entity_poly.entity_id
_entity_poly.type
_entity_poly.pdbx_seq_one_letter_code
_entity_poly.pdbx_strand_id
1 'polypeptide(L)' 'MKFCLAHMPGYWVPKSIVFGLLPKTATGKVQKHLLRAKAKEMGPVKTSKL' A
#
# COMPACT_ATOMS: atom_id res chain seq x y z
N MET A 1 6.67 -4.25 11.13
CA MET A 1 6.20 -2.84 11.19
C MET A 1 7.08 -1.87 12.00
N LYS A 2 8.25 -2.29 12.53
CA LYS A 2 9.09 -1.44 13.41
C LYS A 2 9.48 -0.08 12.80
N PHE A 3 9.83 -0.03 11.51
CA PHE A 3 10.19 1.23 10.86
C PHE A 3 9.03 2.24 10.85
N CYS A 4 7.84 1.85 10.39
CA CYS A 4 6.69 2.75 10.33
C CYS A 4 6.22 3.18 11.72
N LEU A 5 6.25 2.30 12.71
CA LEU A 5 5.86 2.61 14.10
C LEU A 5 6.82 3.58 14.79
N ALA A 6 8.10 3.56 14.43
CA ALA A 6 9.09 4.49 14.99
C ALA A 6 9.01 5.90 14.36
N HIS A 7 8.51 6.02 13.13
CA HIS A 7 8.51 7.28 12.37
C HIS A 7 7.12 7.90 12.18
N MET A 8 6.04 7.18 12.48
CA MET A 8 4.67 7.64 12.27
C MET A 8 3.73 7.18 13.39
N PRO A 9 2.65 7.95 13.67
CA PRO A 9 1.59 7.52 14.56
C PRO A 9 0.96 6.19 14.11
N GLY A 10 0.56 5.35 15.06
CA GLY A 10 0.05 4.00 14.79
C GLY A 10 -1.15 3.93 13.84
N TYR A 11 -1.98 4.97 13.78
CA TYR A 11 -3.15 5.03 12.87
C TYR A 11 -2.77 5.29 11.40
N TRP A 12 -1.56 5.78 11.11
CA TRP A 12 -1.03 5.92 9.76
C TRP A 12 -0.25 4.71 9.26
N VAL A 13 0.04 3.76 10.15
CA VAL A 13 0.76 2.55 9.78
C VAL A 13 -0.12 1.71 8.85
N PRO A 14 0.38 1.33 7.65
CA PRO A 14 -0.38 0.52 6.72
C PRO A 14 -0.73 -0.82 7.33
N LYS A 15 -1.98 -1.25 7.19
CA LYS A 15 -2.46 -2.55 7.71
C LYS A 15 -1.91 -3.75 6.92
N SER A 16 -1.60 -3.54 5.64
CA SER A 16 -1.04 -4.55 4.73
C SER A 16 -0.06 -3.91 3.76
N ILE A 17 1.02 -4.62 3.45
CA ILE A 17 2.02 -4.18 2.47
C ILE A 17 2.16 -5.31 1.44
N VAL A 18 2.00 -4.96 0.17
CA VAL A 18 2.17 -5.89 -0.96
C VAL A 18 3.27 -5.34 -1.85
N PHE A 19 4.32 -6.13 -2.05
CA PHE A 19 5.41 -5.78 -2.96
C PHE A 19 5.08 -6.27 -4.37
N GLY A 20 5.35 -5.42 -5.35
CA GLY A 20 5.10 -5.73 -6.75
C GLY A 20 5.53 -4.60 -7.66
N LEU A 21 5.37 -4.82 -8.96
CA LEU A 21 5.70 -3.82 -9.96
C LEU A 21 4.70 -2.66 -9.92
N LEU A 22 5.23 -1.44 -9.91
CA LEU A 22 4.42 -0.23 -9.96
C LEU A 22 4.06 0.11 -11.41
N PRO A 23 2.76 0.22 -11.77
CA PRO A 23 2.36 0.62 -13.10
C PRO A 23 2.79 2.07 -13.34
N LYS A 24 3.72 2.26 -14.28
CA LYS A 24 4.22 3.57 -14.70
C LYS A 24 3.75 3.88 -16.12
N THR A 25 3.57 5.15 -16.44
CA THR A 25 3.34 5.61 -17.82
C THR A 25 4.65 5.65 -18.60
N ALA A 26 4.59 5.88 -19.91
CA ALA A 26 5.78 6.09 -20.76
C ALA A 26 6.69 7.25 -20.25
N THR A 27 6.10 8.20 -19.53
CA THR A 27 6.81 9.32 -18.87
C THR A 27 7.22 9.03 -17.42
N GLY A 28 7.09 7.78 -16.96
CA GLY A 28 7.50 7.34 -15.62
C GLY A 28 6.52 7.70 -14.48
N LYS A 29 5.38 8.34 -14.77
CA LYS A 29 4.40 8.70 -13.74
C LYS A 29 3.68 7.46 -13.21
N VAL A 30 3.56 7.35 -11.88
CA VAL A 30 2.84 6.25 -11.23
C VAL A 30 1.33 6.41 -11.44
N GLN A 31 0.68 5.35 -11.91
CA GLN A 31 -0.76 5.35 -12.16
C GLN A 31 -1.55 4.99 -10.89
N LYS A 32 -1.74 5.96 -10.00
CA LYS A 32 -2.42 5.77 -8.70
C LYS A 32 -3.85 5.23 -8.79
N HIS A 33 -4.56 5.51 -9.89
CA HIS A 33 -5.95 5.06 -10.07
C HIS A 33 -6.03 3.53 -10.26
N LEU A 34 -5.12 2.94 -11.04
CA LEU A 34 -5.01 1.48 -11.18
C LEU A 34 -4.65 0.81 -9.86
N LEU A 35 -3.73 1.40 -9.09
CA LEU A 35 -3.35 0.88 -7.77
C LEU A 35 -4.54 0.90 -6.80
N ARG A 36 -5.37 1.95 -6.82
CA ARG A 36 -6.59 2.03 -6.00
C ARG A 36 -7.65 1.04 -6.43
N ALA A 37 -7.82 0.81 -7.73
CA ALA A 37 -8.74 -0.20 -8.25
C ALA A 37 -8.33 -1.61 -7.77
N LYS A 38 -7.05 -1.96 -7.94
CA LYS A 38 -6.48 -3.22 -7.42
C LYS A 38 -6.65 -3.37 -5.90
N ALA A 39 -6.43 -2.29 -5.14
CA ALA A 39 -6.64 -2.32 -3.70
C ALA A 39 -8.11 -2.55 -3.32
N LYS A 40 -9.06 -2.01 -4.10
CA LYS A 40 -10.49 -2.23 -3.89
C LYS A 40 -10.88 -3.69 -4.20
N GLU A 41 -10.31 -4.28 -5.24
CA GLU A 41 -10.53 -5.68 -5.63
C GLU A 41 -9.98 -6.68 -4.61
N MET A 42 -8.85 -6.38 -3.97
CA MET A 42 -8.28 -7.23 -2.90
C MET A 42 -9.17 -7.31 -1.64
N GLY A 43 -10.16 -6.44 -1.50
CA GLY A 43 -11.09 -6.44 -0.39
C GLY A 43 -10.48 -6.01 0.95
N PRO A 44 -11.26 -6.09 2.06
CA PRO A 44 -10.78 -5.71 3.38
C PRO A 44 -9.68 -6.66 3.85
N VAL A 45 -8.47 -6.11 4.00
CA VAL A 45 -7.31 -6.88 4.44
C VAL A 45 -7.42 -7.11 5.95
N LYS A 46 -7.41 -8.37 6.39
CA LYS A 46 -7.38 -8.73 7.81
C LYS A 46 -6.14 -8.07 8.42
N THR A 47 -6.30 -7.41 9.57
CA THR A 47 -5.20 -6.76 10.29
C THR A 47 -4.04 -7.73 10.39
N SER A 48 -2.92 -7.41 9.75
CA SER A 48 -1.74 -8.26 9.81
C SER A 48 -1.29 -8.33 11.27
N LYS A 49 -1.45 -9.50 11.90
CA LYS A 49 -0.86 -9.82 13.22
C LYS A 49 0.61 -10.12 13.01
N LEU A 50 1.41 -9.08 12.75
CA LEU A 50 2.87 -9.13 12.66
C LEU A 50 3.48 -8.08 13.56
#